data_AF-A0A7X4KK61-F1
#
_entry.id   AF-A0A7X4KK61-F1
#
_cell.length_a   1.000
_cell.length_b   1.000
_cell.length_c   1.000
_cell.angle_alpha   90.00
_cell.angle_beta   90.00
_cell.angle_gamma   90.00
#
_symmetry.space_group_name_H-M   'P 1'
#
loop_
_entity.id
_entity.type
_entity.pdbx_description
1 polymer ?
#
loop_
_entity_poly.entity_id
_entity_poly.type
_entity_poly.pdbx_seq_one_letter_code
_entity_poly.pdbx_strand_id
1 'polypeptide(L)'
;GQPARRAHIVAVRHAVVAMGGAMRHWLLAARDHLGTPHASRRPLAEHLEAAAQWVLRAQATHGDDGVAHSYDVRAARWLASYPETTGYLIPTLYDYAAHFDRPVYREAARRMALWEMAVQLPDGGVRAGTMAAPAPVPTVFNTGQ
;
A
#
# COMPACT_ATOMS: atom_id res chain seq x y z
N GLY A 1 -19.31 -32.33 -36.11
CA GLY A 1 -20.10 -31.76 -35.00
C GLY A 1 -19.29 -31.60 -33.72
N GLN A 2 -18.31 -30.69 -33.71
CA GLN A 2 -17.41 -30.45 -32.57
C GLN A 2 -17.26 -28.98 -32.10
N PRO A 3 -17.55 -27.91 -32.90
CA PRO A 3 -17.37 -26.54 -32.42
C PRO A 3 -18.50 -26.06 -31.48
N ALA A 4 -19.75 -26.51 -31.69
CA ALA A 4 -20.90 -26.09 -30.88
C ALA A 4 -20.83 -26.57 -29.42
N ARG A 5 -20.20 -27.73 -29.14
CA ARG A 5 -20.02 -28.24 -27.78
C ARG A 5 -19.01 -27.44 -26.95
N ARG A 6 -17.99 -26.84 -27.59
CA ARG A 6 -16.97 -26.02 -26.89
C ARG A 6 -17.53 -24.65 -26.45
N ALA A 7 -18.38 -24.03 -27.27
CA ALA A 7 -19.04 -22.76 -26.91
C ALA A 7 -20.01 -22.91 -25.72
N HIS A 8 -20.76 -24.02 -25.67
CA HIS A 8 -21.66 -24.32 -24.55
C HIS A 8 -20.92 -24.51 -23.21
N ILE A 9 -19.76 -25.17 -23.21
CA ILE A 9 -18.99 -25.41 -21.98
C ILE A 9 -18.39 -24.10 -21.42
N VAL A 10 -17.98 -23.17 -22.29
CA VAL A 10 -17.46 -21.84 -21.87
C VAL A 10 -18.58 -20.95 -21.32
N ALA A 11 -19.75 -20.94 -21.95
CA ALA A 11 -20.91 -20.18 -21.47
C ALA A 11 -21.43 -20.69 -20.11
N VAL A 12 -21.46 -22.01 -19.91
CA VAL A 12 -21.83 -22.62 -18.62
C VAL A 12 -20.79 -22.31 -17.53
N ARG A 13 -19.49 -22.27 -17.86
CA ARG A 13 -18.45 -21.85 -16.91
C ARG A 13 -18.60 -20.38 -16.48
N HIS A 14 -18.92 -19.46 -17.39
CA HIS A 14 -19.17 -18.06 -17.04
C HIS A 14 -20.44 -17.87 -16.21
N ALA A 15 -21.52 -18.62 -16.49
CA ALA A 15 -22.75 -18.57 -15.71
C ALA A 15 -22.55 -19.10 -14.28
N VAL A 16 -21.79 -20.19 -14.11
CA VAL A 16 -21.48 -20.78 -12.79
C VAL A 16 -20.56 -19.85 -11.96
N VAL A 17 -19.60 -19.17 -12.59
CA VAL A 17 -18.73 -18.18 -11.92
C VAL A 17 -19.52 -16.91 -11.53
N ALA A 18 -20.41 -16.42 -12.40
CA ALA A 18 -21.27 -15.28 -12.10
C ALA A 18 -22.29 -15.58 -10.98
N MET A 19 -22.88 -16.78 -10.98
CA MET A 19 -23.76 -17.24 -9.89
C MET A 19 -23.00 -17.41 -8.56
N GLY A 20 -21.76 -17.90 -8.59
CA GLY A 20 -20.90 -17.98 -7.40
C GLY A 20 -20.54 -16.60 -6.82
N GLY A 21 -20.34 -15.60 -7.68
CA GLY A 21 -20.08 -14.21 -7.29
C GLY A 21 -21.29 -13.54 -6.64
N ALA A 22 -22.47 -13.70 -7.23
CA ALA A 22 -23.73 -13.16 -6.69
C ALA A 22 -24.06 -13.81 -5.34
N MET A 23 -23.93 -15.14 -5.23
CA MET A 23 -24.14 -15.87 -3.97
C MET A 23 -23.19 -15.40 -2.86
N ARG A 24 -21.91 -15.17 -3.20
CA ARG A 24 -20.90 -14.66 -2.26
C ARG A 24 -21.20 -13.22 -1.83
N HIS A 25 -21.72 -12.39 -2.73
CA HIS A 25 -22.13 -11.03 -2.41
C HIS A 25 -23.34 -11.00 -1.46
N TRP A 26 -24.35 -11.83 -1.71
CA TRP A 26 -25.51 -11.98 -0.83
C TRP A 26 -25.13 -12.56 0.54
N LEU A 27 -24.20 -13.52 0.59
CA LEU A 27 -23.67 -14.06 1.85
C LEU A 27 -22.89 -13.03 2.66
N LEU A 28 -22.11 -12.17 2.00
CA LEU A 28 -21.40 -11.06 2.66
C LEU A 28 -22.39 -10.01 3.17
N ALA A 29 -23.35 -9.61 2.34
CA ALA A 29 -24.40 -8.67 2.74
C ALA A 29 -25.24 -9.22 3.91
N ALA A 30 -25.60 -10.50 3.89
CA ALA A 30 -26.29 -11.14 5.00
C ALA A 30 -25.44 -11.20 6.28
N ARG A 31 -24.13 -11.46 6.18
CA ARG A 31 -23.20 -11.42 7.32
C ARG A 31 -23.07 -10.02 7.93
N ASP A 32 -23.00 -8.99 7.09
CA ASP A 32 -22.95 -7.60 7.55
C ASP A 32 -24.27 -7.21 8.21
N HIS A 33 -25.40 -7.64 7.62
CA HIS A 33 -26.74 -7.34 8.14
C HIS A 33 -27.10 -8.10 9.42
N LEU A 34 -26.55 -9.30 9.61
CA LEU A 34 -26.65 -10.10 10.83
C LEU A 34 -25.69 -9.63 11.93
N GLY A 35 -24.90 -8.57 11.67
CA GLY A 35 -24.06 -7.93 12.68
C GLY A 35 -23.00 -8.87 13.27
N THR A 36 -22.63 -9.95 12.58
CA THR A 36 -21.51 -10.78 13.01
C THR A 36 -20.29 -9.88 13.13
N PRO A 37 -19.76 -9.64 14.35
CA PRO A 37 -18.68 -8.70 14.50
C PRO A 37 -17.51 -9.18 13.65
N HIS A 38 -17.07 -8.30 12.75
CA HIS A 38 -15.76 -8.42 12.13
C HIS A 38 -14.75 -8.69 13.27
N ALA A 39 -13.86 -9.66 13.08
CA ALA A 39 -12.90 -10.24 14.03
C ALA A 39 -12.71 -9.43 15.34
N SER A 40 -12.84 -10.10 16.50
CA SER A 40 -12.64 -9.52 17.86
C SER A 40 -11.81 -8.23 17.85
N ARG A 41 -12.41 -7.09 18.19
CA ARG A 41 -11.74 -5.78 18.18
C ARG A 41 -10.43 -5.89 18.95
N ARG A 42 -9.31 -5.87 18.23
CA ARG A 42 -7.98 -5.84 18.85
C ARG A 42 -7.75 -4.45 19.44
N PRO A 43 -6.86 -4.32 20.44
CA PRO A 43 -6.44 -3.02 20.94
C PRO A 43 -5.89 -2.12 19.83
N LEU A 44 -6.17 -0.81 19.89
CA LEU A 44 -5.65 0.17 18.92
C LEU A 44 -4.12 0.11 18.79
N ALA A 45 -3.41 -0.12 19.89
CA ALA A 45 -1.95 -0.25 19.90
C ALA A 45 -1.44 -1.37 18.98
N GLU A 46 -2.14 -2.51 18.92
CA GLU A 46 -1.76 -3.61 18.01
C GLU A 46 -1.90 -3.20 16.55
N HIS A 47 -2.94 -2.42 16.22
CA HIS A 47 -3.14 -1.92 14.86
C HIS A 47 -2.09 -0.87 14.47
N LEU A 48 -1.74 0.04 15.38
CA LEU A 48 -0.71 1.05 15.15
C LEU A 48 0.67 0.41 14.96
N GLU A 49 1.02 -0.59 15.77
CA GLU A 49 2.27 -1.34 15.60
C GLU A 49 2.29 -2.13 14.29
N ALA A 50 1.19 -2.79 13.92
CA ALA A 50 1.10 -3.49 12.64
C ALA A 50 1.27 -2.54 11.44
N ALA A 51 0.70 -1.33 11.52
CA ALA A 51 0.85 -0.29 10.49
C ALA A 51 2.29 0.25 10.42
N ALA A 52 2.92 0.54 11.55
CA ALA A 52 4.31 0.99 11.59
C ALA A 52 5.27 -0.09 11.02
N GLN A 53 5.06 -1.35 11.37
CA GLN A 53 5.82 -2.47 10.79
C GLN A 53 5.57 -2.63 9.28
N TRP A 54 4.36 -2.33 8.80
CA TRP A 54 4.06 -2.35 7.37
C TRP A 54 4.87 -1.29 6.62
N VAL A 55 5.05 -0.10 7.20
CA VAL A 55 5.91 0.94 6.64
C VAL A 55 7.37 0.49 6.58
N LEU A 56 7.91 -0.12 7.64
CA LEU A 56 9.29 -0.62 7.61
C LEU A 56 9.49 -1.74 6.58
N ARG A 57 8.49 -2.63 6.42
CA ARG A 57 8.49 -3.63 5.34
C ARG A 57 8.53 -2.97 3.97
N ALA A 58 7.76 -1.91 3.76
CA ALA A 58 7.77 -1.16 2.51
C ALA A 58 9.13 -0.49 2.25
N GLN A 59 9.74 0.13 3.27
CA GLN A 59 11.06 0.77 3.17
C GLN A 59 12.16 -0.22 2.78
N ALA A 60 12.14 -1.43 3.36
CA ALA A 60 13.18 -2.43 3.15
C ALA A 60 13.22 -3.05 1.74
N THR A 61 12.31 -2.68 0.84
CA THR A 61 12.07 -3.44 -0.41
C THR A 61 13.00 -3.11 -1.56
N HIS A 62 13.41 -1.84 -1.69
CA HIS A 62 14.24 -1.39 -2.82
C HIS A 62 15.70 -1.11 -2.43
N GLY A 63 16.01 -1.14 -1.13
CA GLY A 63 17.38 -0.90 -0.62
C GLY A 63 17.88 0.52 -0.80
N ASP A 64 16.99 1.48 -1.08
CA ASP A 64 17.30 2.88 -1.28
C ASP A 64 16.94 3.77 -0.08
N ASP A 65 16.36 3.21 0.98
CA ASP A 65 15.81 3.91 2.17
C ASP A 65 14.54 4.75 1.92
N GLY A 66 14.07 4.83 0.67
CA GLY A 66 12.75 5.35 0.32
C GLY A 66 11.64 4.33 0.61
N VAL A 67 10.39 4.80 0.64
CA VAL A 67 9.22 3.94 0.84
C VAL A 67 8.51 3.70 -0.47
N ALA A 68 8.20 2.44 -0.74
CA ALA A 68 7.39 2.00 -1.88
C ALA A 68 6.10 2.83 -2.02
N HIS A 69 5.79 3.30 -3.23
CA HIS A 69 4.55 4.03 -3.54
C HIS A 69 3.30 3.29 -3.05
N SER A 70 3.23 1.99 -3.36
CA SER A 70 2.09 1.14 -3.03
C SER A 70 2.48 -0.34 -3.10
N TYR A 71 1.60 -1.18 -2.57
CA TYR A 71 1.67 -2.63 -2.73
C TYR A 71 0.61 -3.08 -3.74
N ASP A 72 1.05 -3.74 -4.82
CA ASP A 72 0.17 -4.39 -5.77
C ASP A 72 -0.25 -5.75 -5.23
N VAL A 73 -1.51 -5.86 -4.81
CA VAL A 73 -2.08 -7.09 -4.23
C VAL A 73 -2.19 -8.21 -5.26
N ARG A 74 -2.41 -7.90 -6.55
CA ARG A 74 -2.55 -8.92 -7.60
C ARG A 74 -1.20 -9.52 -7.97
N ALA A 75 -0.19 -8.67 -8.06
CA ALA A 75 1.18 -9.08 -8.37
C ALA A 75 1.98 -9.46 -7.11
N ALA A 76 1.40 -9.31 -5.91
CA ALA A 76 2.03 -9.56 -4.61
C ALA A 76 3.42 -8.90 -4.47
N ARG A 77 3.53 -7.63 -4.87
CA ARG A 77 4.81 -6.91 -4.88
C ARG A 77 4.67 -5.46 -4.50
N TRP A 78 5.76 -4.92 -3.96
CA TRP A 78 5.94 -3.49 -3.76
C TRP A 78 6.29 -2.81 -5.08
N LEU A 79 5.73 -1.62 -5.31
CA LEU A 79 6.14 -0.74 -6.40
C LEU A 79 7.31 0.15 -5.97
N ALA A 80 8.02 0.72 -6.94
CA ALA A 80 9.18 1.57 -6.69
C ALA A 80 8.94 2.65 -5.63
N SER A 81 10.01 3.01 -4.91
CA SER A 81 10.01 4.09 -3.91
C SER A 81 9.44 5.39 -4.49
N TYR A 82 8.75 6.18 -3.66
CA TYR A 82 8.14 7.43 -4.09
C TYR A 82 8.45 8.56 -3.10
N PRO A 83 9.08 9.67 -3.55
CA PRO A 83 9.35 10.80 -2.66
C PRO A 83 8.12 11.31 -1.91
N GLU A 84 6.99 11.52 -2.57
CA GLU A 84 5.79 11.98 -1.86
C GLU A 84 5.32 11.04 -0.74
N THR A 85 5.26 9.73 -0.99
CA THR A 85 4.90 8.76 0.05
C THR A 85 5.92 8.77 1.19
N THR A 86 7.20 8.86 0.88
CA THR A 86 8.28 8.84 1.86
C THR A 86 8.26 10.11 2.72
N GLY A 87 8.12 11.27 2.09
CA GLY A 87 7.99 12.58 2.72
C GLY A 87 6.92 12.63 3.81
N TYR A 88 5.70 12.13 3.54
CA TYR A 88 4.63 12.11 4.54
C TYR A 88 4.85 11.10 5.69
N LEU A 89 5.62 10.05 5.44
CA LEU A 89 5.91 9.03 6.45
C LEU A 89 7.00 9.45 7.44
N ILE A 90 7.88 10.38 7.07
CA ILE A 90 8.93 10.92 7.95
C ILE A 90 8.34 11.47 9.27
N PRO A 91 7.45 12.49 9.27
CA PRO A 91 6.89 13.02 10.51
C PRO A 91 6.05 11.96 11.25
N THR A 92 5.29 11.15 10.50
CA THR A 92 4.47 10.07 11.07
C THR A 92 5.30 9.07 11.89
N LEU A 93 6.46 8.64 11.37
CA LEU A 93 7.33 7.71 12.09
C LEU A 93 8.09 8.37 13.24
N TYR A 94 8.44 9.65 13.14
CA TYR A 94 9.00 10.39 14.28
C TYR A 94 7.99 10.49 15.44
N ASP A 95 6.73 10.82 15.13
CA ASP A 95 5.65 10.91 16.12
C ASP A 95 5.37 9.54 16.75
N TYR A 96 5.28 8.49 15.93
CA TYR A 96 5.11 7.12 16.42
C TYR A 96 6.26 6.70 17.35
N ALA A 97 7.51 6.96 16.93
CA ALA A 97 8.69 6.63 17.72
C ALA A 97 8.72 7.36 19.08
N ALA A 98 8.28 8.62 19.12
CA ALA A 98 8.21 9.41 20.34
C ALA A 98 7.07 8.93 21.26
N HIS A 99 5.91 8.64 20.71
CA HIS A 99 4.74 8.24 21.49
C HIS A 99 4.89 6.85 22.14
N PHE A 100 5.51 5.90 21.42
CA PHE A 100 5.65 4.51 21.88
C PHE A 100 7.06 4.14 22.37
N ASP A 101 7.98 5.10 22.44
CA ASP A 101 9.40 4.92 22.77
C ASP A 101 10.06 3.79 21.94
N ARG A 102 10.04 3.96 20.61
CA ARG A 102 10.54 2.97 19.65
C ARG A 102 11.63 3.56 18.75
N PRO A 103 12.91 3.50 19.16
CA PRO A 103 14.01 4.16 18.44
C PRO A 103 14.24 3.64 17.01
N VAL A 104 13.84 2.40 16.72
CA VAL A 104 13.93 1.82 15.37
C VAL A 104 13.17 2.63 14.31
N TYR A 105 11.99 3.16 14.65
CA TYR A 105 11.19 3.97 13.71
C TYR A 105 11.75 5.39 13.57
N ARG A 106 12.35 5.94 14.62
CA ARG A 106 13.10 7.21 14.55
C ARG A 106 14.26 7.09 13.57
N GLU A 107 15.00 6.00 13.64
CA GLU A 107 16.14 5.75 12.76
C GLU A 107 15.70 5.49 11.31
N ALA A 108 14.57 4.79 11.11
CA ALA A 108 13.96 4.65 9.80
C ALA A 108 13.55 6.00 9.19
N ALA A 109 12.89 6.87 9.97
CA ALA A 109 12.50 8.22 9.57
C ALA A 109 13.72 9.08 9.20
N ARG A 110 14.82 8.95 9.97
CA ARG A 110 16.08 9.64 9.67
C ARG A 110 16.66 9.23 8.31
N ARG A 111 16.67 7.93 8.01
CA ARG A 111 17.14 7.43 6.70
C ARG A 111 16.24 7.90 5.56
N MET A 112 14.93 7.90 5.75
CA MET A 112 13.97 8.48 4.78
C MET A 112 14.27 9.96 4.50
N ALA A 113 14.53 10.75 5.54
CA ALA A 113 14.86 12.18 5.38
C ALA A 113 16.19 12.40 4.63
N LEU A 114 17.21 11.60 4.93
CA LEU A 114 18.48 11.66 4.20
C LEU A 114 18.32 11.25 2.74
N TRP A 115 17.49 10.25 2.48
CA TRP A 115 17.16 9.83 1.12
C TRP A 115 16.42 10.92 0.34
N GLU A 116 15.41 11.56 0.93
CA GLU A 116 14.70 12.71 0.32
C GLU A 116 15.67 13.81 -0.11
N MET A 117 16.62 14.17 0.76
CA MET A 117 17.67 15.14 0.44
C MET A 117 18.56 14.68 -0.72
N ALA A 118 18.87 13.37 -0.78
CA ALA A 118 19.74 12.82 -1.81
C ALA A 118 19.07 12.72 -3.19
N VAL A 119 17.75 12.56 -3.25
CA VAL A 119 16.99 12.45 -4.50
C VAL A 119 16.39 13.78 -4.99
N GLN A 120 16.64 14.86 -4.25
CA GLN A 120 16.27 16.22 -4.65
C GLN A 120 16.96 16.62 -5.96
N LEU A 121 16.26 17.40 -6.78
CA LEU A 121 16.76 17.87 -8.05
C LEU A 121 17.77 19.03 -7.86
N PRO A 122 18.65 19.30 -8.85
CA PRO A 122 19.66 20.36 -8.74
C PRO A 122 19.10 21.76 -8.49
N ASP A 123 17.84 22.01 -8.86
CA ASP A 123 17.11 23.26 -8.63
C ASP A 123 16.42 23.32 -7.25
N GLY A 124 16.58 22.28 -6.41
CA GLY A 124 15.93 22.14 -5.12
C GLY A 124 14.52 21.53 -5.19
N GLY A 125 14.02 21.20 -6.37
CA GLY A 125 12.71 20.56 -6.53
C GLY A 125 12.69 19.14 -5.96
N VAL A 126 11.58 18.75 -5.34
CA VAL A 126 11.33 17.35 -4.99
C VAL A 126 10.93 16.60 -6.25
N ARG A 127 11.37 15.35 -6.40
CA ARG A 127 11.08 14.57 -7.61
C ARG A 127 9.62 14.08 -7.62
N ALA A 128 8.94 14.30 -8.74
CA ALA A 128 7.60 13.82 -9.05
C ALA A 128 7.60 12.35 -9.47
N GLY A 129 6.51 11.65 -9.15
CA GLY A 129 6.34 10.24 -9.48
C GLY A 129 7.36 9.32 -8.78
N THR A 130 7.20 8.02 -8.99
CA THR A 130 8.07 7.01 -8.36
C THR A 130 9.49 7.07 -8.91
N MET A 131 10.43 6.42 -8.24
CA MET A 131 11.81 6.29 -8.72
C MET A 131 11.92 5.57 -10.07
N ALA A 132 10.88 4.84 -10.48
CA ALA A 132 10.77 4.22 -11.81
C ALA A 132 10.19 5.16 -12.90
N ALA A 133 9.86 6.41 -12.59
CA ALA A 133 9.42 7.38 -13.57
C ALA A 133 10.50 7.64 -14.63
N PRO A 134 10.14 7.78 -15.92
CA PRO A 134 11.09 7.84 -17.04
C PRO A 134 11.98 9.08 -17.02
N ALA A 135 11.53 10.16 -16.39
CA ALA A 135 12.29 11.38 -16.23
C ALA A 135 12.08 11.96 -14.82
N PRO A 136 13.13 12.51 -14.18
CA PRO A 136 12.98 13.30 -12.98
C PRO A 136 12.36 14.67 -13.32
N VAL A 137 11.24 15.00 -12.69
CA VAL A 137 10.52 16.27 -12.88
C VAL A 137 10.27 16.88 -11.50
N PRO A 138 10.48 18.20 -11.29
CA PRO A 138 10.20 18.82 -10.00
C PRO A 138 8.69 18.84 -9.71
N THR A 139 8.33 18.66 -8.44
CA THR A 139 6.97 18.85 -7.89
C THR A 139 7.03 19.47 -6.51
N VAL A 140 5.89 20.00 -6.08
CA VAL A 140 5.62 20.34 -4.68
C VAL A 140 4.83 19.17 -4.06
N PHE A 141 5.05 18.87 -2.79
CA PHE A 141 4.18 17.95 -2.07
C PHE A 141 2.75 18.50 -1.98
N ASN A 142 1.74 17.65 -2.07
CA ASN A 142 0.35 18.06 -1.90
C ASN A 142 0.10 18.55 -0.47
N THR A 143 -0.24 19.82 -0.28
CA THR A 143 -0.43 20.44 1.05
C THR A 143 -1.83 20.20 1.66
N GLY A 144 -2.58 19.20 1.17
CA GLY A 144 -3.98 18.97 1.50
C GLY A 144 -4.26 17.72 2.33
N GLN A 145 -3.26 17.19 3.04
CA GLN A 145 -3.40 16.02 3.91
C GLN A 145 -4.02 16.35 5.27
#